data_AF-A0A7W1HTP5-F1
#
_entry.id   AF-A0A7W1HTP5-F1
#
_cell.length_a   1.000
_cell.length_b   1.000
_cell.length_c   1.000
_cell.angle_alpha   90.00
_cell.angle_beta   90.00
_cell.angle_gamma   90.00
#
_symmetry.space_group_name_H-M   'P 1'
#
loop_
_entity.id
_entity.type
_entity.pdbx_description
1 polymer ?
#
loop_
_entity_poly.entity_id
_entity_poly.type
_entity_poly.pdbx_seq_one_letter_code
_entity_poly.pdbx_strand_id
1 'polypeptide(L)'
;MNTNLSNDNEFENDAESRIETEVSSEVESTPEESGAEENLIEENISTSETAVSPTSAEITTPIEDNEAAGEVKEVKTASAATSNNQGMSAMAKGLAVIAVILAIGAGLVFWKMKVGTHGESLNRVTAEDMQIILKDANPMQLKALAESPEQKKKISENIAQLLAVASQARKDGLADEPIVKQELENIRAVVTASIYDQEINKDKGPMPQFGYISEDQVKEFWNDTSHEAEFQKFIDSKLTLARESGKFPKDKELTEEELKQAKDDFAKIMIYAEEAKEKGRDLGEDFNREVELQVKLQQAQFLAGRYAQKVLADKVKVTDEDVAKYIAEHPEYDTKEKKAKAEQILSRAKAGEDFAKLANEFSQDPGNKSPSGELQGGIYKDVPKGQMMPAFEQAALALESGQIADNLVETPYGYHIIKLEKKGEGKDANGQPTQTYDVRHILITTTVKDPTNPMGREIPVTESVKAKLAEEKQKQVLDEIVANNPVEVAEDFTVPQPSQEDLQQMQQQMQQQMPSRMQPPPAGDIEPPNSQEPKKPQPRQ
;
A
#
# COMPACT_ATOMS: atom_id res chain seq x y z
N MET A 1 -4.31 20.60 76.12
CA MET A 1 -4.22 22.02 75.72
C MET A 1 -5.21 22.15 74.56
N ASN A 2 -6.45 22.63 74.72
CA ASN A 2 -6.87 24.03 74.96
C ASN A 2 -6.09 25.01 74.09
N THR A 3 -6.67 25.85 73.22
CA THR A 3 -8.07 26.37 73.01
C THR A 3 -8.41 26.39 71.50
N ASN A 4 -9.64 26.34 70.95
CA ASN A 4 -10.98 26.87 71.24
C ASN A 4 -11.23 28.35 70.85
N LEU A 5 -12.47 28.67 70.41
CA LEU A 5 -13.04 29.97 69.92
C LEU A 5 -12.87 30.25 68.40
N SER A 6 -13.87 30.68 67.61
CA SER A 6 -15.32 30.89 67.85
C SER A 6 -16.17 30.78 66.56
N ASN A 7 -17.47 30.48 66.72
CA ASN A 7 -18.53 30.65 65.70
C ASN A 7 -19.08 32.10 65.69
N ASP A 8 -19.88 32.43 64.66
CA ASP A 8 -21.27 32.98 64.69
C ASP A 8 -21.72 33.05 63.20
N ASN A 9 -22.74 32.37 62.64
CA ASN A 9 -24.13 32.03 62.98
C ASN A 9 -25.14 33.20 62.90
N GLU A 10 -26.02 33.19 61.86
CA GLU A 10 -27.50 33.28 61.90
C GLU A 10 -28.08 33.30 60.44
N PHE A 11 -29.00 32.40 60.04
CA PHE A 11 -30.48 32.46 60.09
C PHE A 11 -31.08 33.55 59.15
N GLU A 12 -32.21 33.42 58.41
CA GLU A 12 -33.36 32.48 58.33
C GLU A 12 -34.02 32.72 56.92
N ASN A 13 -34.28 31.73 56.04
CA ASN A 13 -35.47 30.86 55.85
C ASN A 13 -36.71 31.45 55.11
N ASP A 14 -37.40 30.59 54.34
CA ASP A 14 -38.76 30.72 53.75
C ASP A 14 -39.02 31.79 52.64
N ALA A 15 -39.95 31.65 51.67
CA ALA A 15 -41.00 30.64 51.45
C ALA A 15 -41.35 30.39 49.95
N GLU A 16 -41.78 29.16 49.67
CA GLU A 16 -42.86 28.68 48.77
C GLU A 16 -43.39 29.52 47.56
N SER A 17 -43.58 28.83 46.42
CA SER A 17 -44.95 28.56 45.92
C SER A 17 -45.03 27.38 44.93
N ARG A 18 -45.92 26.42 45.23
CA ARG A 18 -46.52 25.45 44.30
C ARG A 18 -47.55 26.18 43.40
N ILE A 19 -48.02 25.66 42.26
CA ILE A 19 -49.04 24.61 42.10
C ILE A 19 -48.99 24.18 40.61
N GLU A 20 -48.88 22.90 40.18
CA GLU A 20 -49.69 21.66 40.39
C GLU A 20 -50.90 21.51 39.41
N THR A 21 -51.14 20.24 38.95
CA THR A 21 -52.42 19.68 38.41
C THR A 21 -52.96 20.19 37.05
N GLU A 22 -53.80 19.50 36.23
CA GLU A 22 -54.29 18.11 36.00
C GLU A 22 -55.08 18.13 34.65
N VAL A 23 -55.51 17.06 33.92
CA VAL A 23 -55.15 15.61 33.76
C VAL A 23 -55.96 15.01 32.58
N SER A 24 -55.54 13.88 31.98
CA SER A 24 -56.38 12.92 31.18
C SER A 24 -57.00 13.40 29.85
N SER A 25 -57.49 12.53 28.94
CA SER A 25 -57.32 11.08 28.66
C SER A 25 -57.93 10.72 27.27
N GLU A 26 -57.75 9.48 26.80
CA GLU A 26 -58.75 8.67 26.02
C GLU A 26 -59.20 9.16 24.60
N VAL A 27 -59.64 8.33 23.63
CA VAL A 27 -59.52 6.88 23.32
C VAL A 27 -59.91 6.67 21.82
N GLU A 28 -60.10 5.41 21.36
CA GLU A 28 -60.66 4.98 20.04
C GLU A 28 -59.77 5.12 18.78
N SER A 29 -59.86 4.25 17.75
CA SER A 29 -60.20 2.81 17.67
C SER A 29 -59.88 2.23 16.28
N THR A 30 -59.72 0.90 16.22
CA THR A 30 -59.58 -0.04 15.07
C THR A 30 -60.77 -0.01 14.06
N PRO A 31 -60.87 -0.83 12.96
CA PRO A 31 -60.14 -2.08 12.61
C PRO A 31 -59.86 -2.39 11.10
N GLU A 32 -59.48 -3.66 10.82
CA GLU A 32 -59.75 -4.49 9.58
C GLU A 32 -59.00 -4.15 8.26
N GLU A 33 -58.73 -5.02 7.27
CA GLU A 33 -58.56 -6.49 7.02
C GLU A 33 -58.00 -6.64 5.55
N SER A 34 -57.68 -7.75 4.85
CA SER A 34 -57.31 -9.19 4.98
C SER A 34 -56.74 -9.64 3.59
N GLY A 35 -56.23 -10.85 3.27
CA GLY A 35 -55.83 -12.06 4.00
C GLY A 35 -54.33 -12.39 3.74
N ALA A 36 -53.75 -13.61 3.84
CA ALA A 36 -54.20 -15.02 3.94
C ALA A 36 -54.39 -15.81 2.63
N GLU A 37 -53.38 -16.63 2.27
CA GLU A 37 -53.37 -17.97 1.62
C GLU A 37 -51.87 -18.30 1.38
N GLU A 38 -51.17 -19.28 1.96
CA GLU A 38 -51.45 -20.62 2.53
C GLU A 38 -51.33 -21.79 1.52
N ASN A 39 -50.29 -22.62 1.74
CA ASN A 39 -50.03 -24.02 1.35
C ASN A 39 -48.53 -24.27 1.69
N LEU A 40 -48.08 -25.08 2.66
CA LEU A 40 -48.43 -26.49 3.01
C LEU A 40 -48.34 -27.39 1.76
N ILE A 41 -47.58 -28.49 1.75
CA ILE A 41 -47.77 -29.70 2.58
C ILE A 41 -46.41 -30.42 2.84
N GLU A 42 -46.15 -30.71 4.13
CA GLU A 42 -45.75 -31.99 4.78
C GLU A 42 -44.72 -32.94 4.10
N GLU A 43 -43.62 -33.27 4.80
CA GLU A 43 -43.34 -34.56 5.51
C GLU A 43 -42.90 -35.75 4.59
N ASN A 44 -41.98 -36.66 4.95
CA ASN A 44 -41.86 -37.36 6.24
C ASN A 44 -40.54 -38.19 6.40
N ILE A 45 -40.24 -38.60 7.65
CA ILE A 45 -39.48 -39.82 8.09
C ILE A 45 -37.98 -39.94 7.69
N SER A 46 -37.02 -39.87 8.65
CA SER A 46 -36.44 -40.96 9.50
C SER A 46 -35.54 -41.96 8.72
N THR A 47 -34.42 -42.51 9.21
CA THR A 47 -33.95 -42.83 10.58
C THR A 47 -32.41 -42.66 10.76
N SER A 48 -31.97 -42.78 12.01
CA SER A 48 -30.59 -43.05 12.48
C SER A 48 -29.79 -44.12 11.72
N GLU A 49 -28.45 -43.99 11.69
CA GLU A 49 -27.58 -44.85 12.52
C GLU A 49 -26.11 -44.37 12.64
N THR A 50 -25.46 -44.81 13.71
CA THR A 50 -24.03 -44.61 14.03
C THR A 50 -23.12 -45.60 13.29
N ALA A 51 -21.82 -45.29 13.19
CA ALA A 51 -20.70 -46.16 13.68
C ALA A 51 -19.42 -46.20 12.81
N VAL A 52 -18.30 -45.95 13.50
CA VAL A 52 -17.04 -46.72 13.48
C VAL A 52 -16.03 -46.55 12.32
N SER A 53 -14.81 -46.18 12.74
CA SER A 53 -13.53 -46.21 12.03
C SER A 53 -12.87 -47.60 12.11
N PRO A 54 -12.13 -48.07 11.08
CA PRO A 54 -11.30 -49.26 11.18
C PRO A 54 -9.84 -48.93 11.55
N THR A 55 -9.43 -49.31 12.76
CA THR A 55 -8.03 -49.51 13.16
C THR A 55 -7.50 -50.83 12.61
N SER A 56 -6.24 -50.90 12.15
CA SER A 56 -5.31 -52.08 12.19
C SER A 56 -4.13 -51.86 11.22
N ALA A 57 -2.91 -52.37 11.44
CA ALA A 57 -2.28 -52.91 12.64
C ALA A 57 -0.74 -52.93 12.46
N GLU A 58 -0.04 -53.12 13.56
CA GLU A 58 1.41 -53.08 13.75
C GLU A 58 2.16 -54.33 13.20
N ILE A 59 3.34 -54.15 12.60
CA ILE A 59 4.35 -55.22 12.39
C ILE A 59 5.74 -54.69 12.76
N THR A 60 6.52 -55.52 13.43
CA THR A 60 7.68 -55.17 14.26
C THR A 60 9.05 -55.56 13.69
N THR A 61 10.07 -54.74 14.00
CA THR A 61 11.52 -55.07 14.16
C THR A 61 12.36 -55.54 12.96
N PRO A 62 13.71 -55.44 13.02
CA PRO A 62 14.58 -54.61 13.89
C PRO A 62 15.52 -53.68 13.11
N ILE A 63 16.13 -52.70 13.80
CA ILE A 63 17.24 -51.88 13.29
C ILE A 63 18.55 -52.43 13.86
N GLU A 64 19.57 -52.63 13.03
CA GLU A 64 20.95 -52.88 13.45
C GLU A 64 21.69 -51.56 13.70
N ASP A 65 22.56 -51.56 14.71
CA ASP A 65 23.39 -50.41 15.08
C ASP A 65 24.42 -50.05 14.00
N ASN A 66 24.63 -48.75 13.77
CA ASN A 66 25.97 -48.27 13.45
C ASN A 66 26.17 -46.81 13.87
N GLU A 67 27.07 -46.57 14.81
CA GLU A 67 27.53 -45.22 15.18
C GLU A 67 28.49 -44.67 14.10
N ALA A 68 28.24 -43.45 13.65
CA ALA A 68 29.31 -42.62 13.07
C ALA A 68 28.99 -41.13 13.27
N ALA A 69 29.78 -40.46 14.11
CA ALA A 69 29.68 -39.03 14.34
C ALA A 69 30.13 -38.23 13.09
N GLY A 70 29.44 -37.12 12.81
CA GLY A 70 29.81 -36.17 11.77
C GLY A 70 29.21 -34.79 12.03
N GLU A 71 30.06 -33.78 12.17
CA GLU A 71 29.66 -32.40 12.47
C GLU A 71 28.76 -31.81 11.36
N VAL A 72 27.57 -31.33 11.71
CA VAL A 72 26.74 -30.52 10.81
C VAL A 72 27.02 -29.04 11.07
N LYS A 73 27.77 -28.42 10.16
CA LYS A 73 27.90 -26.95 10.11
C LYS A 73 26.58 -26.34 9.64
N GLU A 74 26.11 -25.30 10.35
CA GLU A 74 25.04 -24.44 9.84
C GLU A 74 25.43 -23.86 8.48
N VAL A 75 24.64 -24.16 7.44
CA VAL A 75 24.64 -23.39 6.20
C VAL A 75 23.48 -22.41 6.25
N LYS A 76 23.77 -21.16 6.60
CA LYS A 76 22.81 -20.06 6.46
C LYS A 76 22.51 -19.82 4.99
N THR A 77 21.38 -20.31 4.51
CA THR A 77 20.82 -19.95 3.20
C THR A 77 20.16 -18.58 3.29
N ALA A 78 20.91 -17.53 2.91
CA ALA A 78 20.35 -16.20 2.73
C ALA A 78 19.41 -16.18 1.51
N SER A 79 18.11 -16.33 1.75
CA SER A 79 17.08 -16.06 0.74
C SER A 79 16.80 -14.57 0.67
N ALA A 80 17.40 -13.89 -0.30
CA ALA A 80 17.08 -12.49 -0.59
C ALA A 80 15.70 -12.41 -1.28
N ALA A 81 14.67 -12.06 -0.52
CA ALA A 81 13.31 -11.87 -1.03
C ALA A 81 13.21 -10.55 -1.81
N THR A 82 13.66 -10.54 -3.07
CA THR A 82 13.31 -9.49 -4.04
C THR A 82 11.83 -9.63 -4.41
N SER A 83 10.94 -9.07 -3.58
CA SER A 83 9.51 -9.00 -3.89
C SER A 83 9.29 -7.99 -5.02
N ASN A 84 9.09 -8.53 -6.23
CA ASN A 84 8.92 -7.75 -7.44
C ASN A 84 7.49 -7.19 -7.49
N ASN A 85 7.30 -5.93 -7.07
CA ASN A 85 5.97 -5.32 -6.89
C ASN A 85 5.28 -4.93 -8.22
N GLN A 86 4.94 -5.94 -9.04
CA GLN A 86 4.13 -5.79 -10.26
C GLN A 86 2.78 -6.52 -10.10
N GLY A 87 1.90 -5.95 -9.27
CA GLY A 87 0.53 -6.46 -9.08
C GLY A 87 -0.51 -5.44 -8.58
N MET A 88 -0.14 -4.16 -8.44
CA MET A 88 -1.07 -3.12 -7.98
C MET A 88 -2.02 -2.68 -9.11
N SER A 89 -3.32 -2.83 -8.88
CA SER A 89 -4.39 -2.36 -9.76
C SER A 89 -4.34 -0.84 -10.00
N ALA A 90 -5.05 -0.34 -11.01
CA ALA A 90 -5.16 1.10 -11.24
C ALA A 90 -5.71 1.86 -10.02
N MET A 91 -6.66 1.25 -9.29
CA MET A 91 -7.16 1.76 -8.00
C MET A 91 -6.07 1.83 -6.93
N ALA A 92 -5.19 0.81 -6.87
CA ALA A 92 -4.04 0.81 -5.98
C ALA A 92 -2.94 1.81 -6.44
N LYS A 93 -2.81 2.11 -7.73
CA LYS A 93 -1.95 3.20 -8.25
C LYS A 93 -2.54 4.60 -7.96
N GLY A 94 -3.85 4.75 -8.02
CA GLY A 94 -4.58 5.95 -7.62
C GLY A 94 -4.43 6.24 -6.13
N LEU A 95 -4.59 5.20 -5.29
CA LEU A 95 -4.19 5.23 -3.89
C LEU A 95 -2.68 5.40 -3.72
N ALA A 96 -1.85 4.98 -4.68
CA ALA A 96 -0.41 5.24 -4.66
C ALA A 96 -0.04 6.68 -5.04
N VAL A 97 -0.92 7.51 -5.61
CA VAL A 97 -0.67 8.96 -5.66
C VAL A 97 -0.74 9.56 -4.25
N ILE A 98 -1.67 9.07 -3.42
CA ILE A 98 -1.71 9.36 -1.98
C ILE A 98 -0.54 8.63 -1.27
N ALA A 99 -0.13 7.43 -1.69
CA ALA A 99 1.01 6.74 -1.10
C ALA A 99 2.39 7.22 -1.57
N VAL A 100 2.48 8.05 -2.62
CA VAL A 100 3.68 8.81 -3.01
C VAL A 100 3.85 10.03 -2.10
N ILE A 101 2.76 10.52 -1.49
CA ILE A 101 2.85 11.40 -0.29
C ILE A 101 3.27 10.56 0.93
N LEU A 102 2.79 9.31 1.08
CA LEU A 102 3.23 8.39 2.16
C LEU A 102 4.64 7.83 1.98
N ALA A 103 5.32 8.05 0.84
CA ALA A 103 6.73 7.70 0.67
C ALA A 103 7.68 8.60 1.47
N ILE A 104 7.16 9.69 2.07
CA ILE A 104 7.83 10.50 3.09
C ILE A 104 7.52 9.96 4.51
N GLY A 105 6.41 9.22 4.68
CA GLY A 105 5.92 8.74 5.98
C GLY A 105 6.39 7.33 6.42
N ALA A 106 7.28 6.69 5.67
CA ALA A 106 7.78 5.33 5.97
C ALA A 106 9.33 5.25 5.99
N GLY A 107 10.00 6.37 6.22
CA GLY A 107 11.45 6.45 6.40
C GLY A 107 11.81 7.40 7.53
N LEU A 108 11.78 6.93 8.78
CA LEU A 108 12.36 7.64 9.92
C LEU A 108 13.90 7.59 9.86
N VAL A 109 14.49 8.35 8.94
CA VAL A 109 15.95 8.52 8.81
C VAL A 109 16.28 9.99 8.50
N PHE A 110 16.76 10.69 9.54
CA PHE A 110 17.52 11.97 9.57
C PHE A 110 16.79 13.32 9.37
N TRP A 111 16.77 14.21 10.40
CA TRP A 111 16.83 15.70 10.25
C TRP A 111 17.11 16.55 11.51
N LYS A 112 17.31 17.87 11.29
CA LYS A 112 17.36 19.01 12.24
C LYS A 112 17.07 20.34 11.53
N MET A 113 16.21 21.23 12.09
CA MET A 113 16.14 22.71 11.86
C MET A 113 15.89 23.24 10.41
N LYS A 114 15.30 24.42 10.10
CA LYS A 114 15.00 25.61 10.94
C LYS A 114 13.91 26.60 10.39
N VAL A 115 13.21 27.28 11.32
CA VAL A 115 12.47 28.59 11.29
C VAL A 115 11.07 28.72 10.64
N GLY A 116 10.13 29.29 11.41
CA GLY A 116 8.83 29.86 10.97
C GLY A 116 7.72 29.76 12.05
N THR A 117 6.68 30.62 12.02
CA THR A 117 5.65 30.74 13.09
C THR A 117 4.18 30.88 12.60
N HIS A 118 3.19 30.51 13.43
CA HIS A 118 1.70 30.51 13.23
C HIS A 118 1.10 29.37 12.36
N GLY A 119 -0.01 28.69 12.70
CA GLY A 119 -1.05 28.94 13.72
C GLY A 119 -2.47 28.67 13.18
N GLU A 120 -3.14 27.64 13.71
CA GLU A 120 -4.61 27.45 13.78
C GLU A 120 -5.55 27.47 12.53
N SER A 121 -5.09 27.17 11.31
CA SER A 121 -6.02 26.58 10.31
C SER A 121 -5.36 25.57 9.39
N LEU A 122 -6.13 24.56 8.95
CA LEU A 122 -5.70 23.68 7.85
C LEU A 122 -5.62 24.43 6.52
N ASN A 123 -6.28 25.58 6.44
CA ASN A 123 -6.59 26.30 5.21
C ASN A 123 -5.45 27.21 4.74
N ARG A 124 -4.31 27.26 5.46
CA ARG A 124 -3.14 28.06 5.05
C ARG A 124 -1.81 27.37 5.36
N VAL A 125 -0.83 27.55 4.47
CA VAL A 125 0.59 27.15 4.61
C VAL A 125 1.43 28.28 3.99
N THR A 126 2.21 28.99 4.80
CA THR A 126 2.99 30.17 4.38
C THR A 126 4.31 29.81 3.69
N ALA A 127 5.02 30.81 3.15
CA ALA A 127 6.34 30.59 2.56
C ALA A 127 7.39 30.12 3.60
N GLU A 128 7.19 30.50 4.86
CA GLU A 128 7.96 30.01 6.01
C GLU A 128 7.54 28.58 6.40
N ASP A 129 6.24 28.23 6.37
CA ASP A 129 5.82 26.83 6.55
C ASP A 129 6.47 25.93 5.49
N MET A 130 6.48 26.38 4.23
CA MET A 130 7.12 25.64 3.14
C MET A 130 8.63 25.46 3.37
N GLN A 131 9.31 26.41 4.01
CA GLN A 131 10.71 26.25 4.41
C GLN A 131 10.88 25.24 5.55
N ILE A 132 10.00 25.22 6.55
CA ILE A 132 9.98 24.18 7.59
C ILE A 132 9.73 22.80 6.96
N ILE A 133 8.75 22.67 6.07
CA ILE A 133 8.41 21.41 5.38
C ILE A 133 9.56 20.91 4.50
N LEU A 134 10.32 21.84 3.92
CA LEU A 134 11.43 21.52 3.01
C LEU A 134 12.80 21.51 3.70
N LYS A 135 12.87 21.58 5.02
CA LYS A 135 14.14 21.33 5.72
C LYS A 135 14.53 19.84 5.72
N ASP A 136 13.53 18.97 5.48
CA ASP A 136 13.41 17.50 5.78
C ASP A 136 14.29 16.32 4.90
N ALA A 137 13.98 17.09 3.73
CA ALA A 137 13.97 17.03 2.23
C ALA A 137 15.35 17.03 1.51
N ASN A 138 15.62 16.03 0.67
CA ASN A 138 16.99 15.58 0.36
C ASN A 138 17.83 16.66 -0.37
N PRO A 139 19.15 16.81 -0.13
CA PRO A 139 19.98 17.78 -0.85
C PRO A 139 19.85 17.74 -2.39
N MET A 140 19.66 16.57 -2.98
CA MET A 140 19.40 16.42 -4.42
C MET A 140 17.97 16.83 -4.81
N GLN A 141 16.97 16.55 -3.95
CA GLN A 141 15.59 17.00 -4.14
C GLN A 141 15.48 18.52 -3.99
N LEU A 142 16.13 19.12 -2.99
CA LEU A 142 16.22 20.57 -2.78
C LEU A 142 16.85 21.26 -3.98
N LYS A 143 17.94 20.70 -4.51
CA LYS A 143 18.54 21.23 -5.74
C LYS A 143 17.56 21.20 -6.92
N ALA A 144 16.92 20.06 -7.18
CA ALA A 144 15.96 19.93 -8.27
C ALA A 144 14.76 20.89 -8.12
N LEU A 145 14.25 21.02 -6.88
CA LEU A 145 13.14 21.90 -6.53
C LEU A 145 13.49 23.40 -6.61
N ALA A 146 14.73 23.77 -6.27
CA ALA A 146 15.24 25.11 -6.43
C ALA A 146 15.35 25.52 -7.92
N GLU A 147 15.70 24.56 -8.78
CA GLU A 147 15.88 24.74 -10.23
C GLU A 147 14.57 24.65 -11.03
N SER A 148 13.46 24.20 -10.45
CA SER A 148 12.18 23.96 -11.17
C SER A 148 10.96 24.63 -10.51
N PRO A 149 10.47 25.76 -11.07
CA PRO A 149 9.22 26.40 -10.64
C PRO A 149 8.00 25.48 -10.74
N GLU A 150 7.96 24.60 -11.75
CA GLU A 150 6.90 23.60 -11.94
C GLU A 150 6.86 22.60 -10.78
N GLN A 151 8.03 22.15 -10.28
CA GLN A 151 8.09 21.28 -9.11
C GLN A 151 7.64 22.00 -7.83
N LYS A 152 7.99 23.29 -7.67
CA LYS A 152 7.50 24.09 -6.52
C LYS A 152 5.99 24.15 -6.49
N LYS A 153 5.38 24.54 -7.62
CA LYS A 153 3.93 24.59 -7.80
C LYS A 153 3.27 23.24 -7.48
N LYS A 154 3.83 22.14 -8.02
CA LYS A 154 3.33 20.79 -7.77
C LYS A 154 3.39 20.36 -6.31
N ILE A 155 4.43 20.75 -5.55
CA ILE A 155 4.48 20.48 -4.11
C ILE A 155 3.40 21.29 -3.37
N SER A 156 3.22 22.56 -3.71
CA SER A 156 2.16 23.40 -3.13
C SER A 156 0.76 22.83 -3.40
N GLU A 157 0.49 22.42 -4.64
CA GLU A 157 -0.75 21.73 -5.05
C GLU A 157 -0.98 20.42 -4.29
N ASN A 158 0.05 19.58 -4.15
CA ASN A 158 -0.05 18.32 -3.40
C ASN A 158 -0.37 18.54 -1.91
N ILE A 159 0.23 19.56 -1.28
CA ILE A 159 -0.02 19.92 0.13
C ILE A 159 -1.44 20.50 0.27
N ALA A 160 -1.87 21.36 -0.65
CA ALA A 160 -3.23 21.91 -0.66
C ALA A 160 -4.26 20.79 -0.79
N GLN A 161 -4.06 19.85 -1.72
CA GLN A 161 -4.92 18.68 -1.91
C GLN A 161 -4.95 17.77 -0.67
N LEU A 162 -3.80 17.48 -0.05
CA LEU A 162 -3.71 16.70 1.18
C LEU A 162 -4.55 17.34 2.30
N LEU A 163 -4.37 18.64 2.52
CA LEU A 163 -5.08 19.39 3.55
C LEU A 163 -6.58 19.52 3.24
N ALA A 164 -6.97 19.68 1.98
CA ALA A 164 -8.35 19.69 1.52
C ALA A 164 -9.06 18.35 1.79
N VAL A 165 -8.42 17.22 1.46
CA VAL A 165 -8.95 15.88 1.75
C VAL A 165 -9.05 15.64 3.26
N ALA A 166 -8.05 16.06 4.05
CA ALA A 166 -8.10 15.98 5.50
C ALA A 166 -9.12 16.93 6.16
N SER A 167 -9.50 18.01 5.48
CA SER A 167 -10.58 18.93 5.87
C SER A 167 -11.95 18.30 5.58
N GLN A 168 -12.13 17.71 4.39
CA GLN A 168 -13.34 16.95 4.06
C GLN A 168 -13.54 15.75 5.01
N ALA A 169 -12.47 15.02 5.33
CA ALA A 169 -12.52 13.93 6.30
C ALA A 169 -13.05 14.39 7.67
N ARG A 170 -12.65 15.59 8.14
CA ARG A 170 -13.20 16.18 9.38
C ARG A 170 -14.66 16.58 9.21
N LYS A 171 -15.04 17.22 8.09
CA LYS A 171 -16.44 17.60 7.79
C LYS A 171 -17.38 16.39 7.75
N ASP A 172 -16.91 15.26 7.25
CA ASP A 172 -17.66 14.00 7.17
C ASP A 172 -17.65 13.21 8.50
N GLY A 173 -17.13 13.78 9.59
CA GLY A 173 -17.14 13.20 10.94
C GLY A 173 -16.08 12.12 11.20
N LEU A 174 -15.17 11.84 10.25
CA LEU A 174 -14.18 10.76 10.40
C LEU A 174 -13.24 10.99 11.58
N ALA A 175 -12.90 12.25 11.87
CA ALA A 175 -12.03 12.62 12.99
C ALA A 175 -12.68 12.44 14.37
N ASP A 176 -14.01 12.33 14.44
CA ASP A 176 -14.77 12.14 15.67
C ASP A 176 -15.01 10.66 16.00
N GLU A 177 -14.69 9.73 15.08
CA GLU A 177 -14.64 8.29 15.38
C GLU A 177 -13.66 8.05 16.54
N PRO A 178 -14.03 7.34 17.63
CA PRO A 178 -13.20 7.24 18.84
C PRO A 178 -11.75 6.77 18.60
N ILE A 179 -11.57 5.79 17.72
CA ILE A 179 -10.24 5.24 17.37
C ILE A 179 -9.43 6.25 16.53
N VAL A 180 -10.08 6.99 15.63
CA VAL A 180 -9.42 8.03 14.82
C VAL A 180 -9.02 9.19 15.71
N LYS A 181 -9.90 9.63 16.62
CA LYS A 181 -9.61 10.66 17.62
C LYS A 181 -8.42 10.28 18.50
N GLN A 182 -8.41 9.06 19.07
CA GLN A 182 -7.29 8.56 19.86
C GLN A 182 -5.99 8.56 19.06
N GLU A 183 -6.00 8.14 17.79
CA GLU A 183 -4.78 8.14 16.99
C GLU A 183 -4.33 9.55 16.58
N LEU A 184 -5.25 10.52 16.41
CA LEU A 184 -4.89 11.93 16.23
C LEU A 184 -4.19 12.51 17.48
N GLU A 185 -4.61 12.10 18.68
CA GLU A 185 -3.95 12.45 19.95
C GLU A 185 -2.57 11.74 20.07
N ASN A 186 -2.49 10.46 19.71
CA ASN A 186 -1.22 9.71 19.67
C ASN A 186 -0.21 10.33 18.69
N ILE A 187 -0.65 10.71 17.49
CA ILE A 187 0.18 11.41 16.48
C ILE A 187 0.72 12.72 17.07
N ARG A 188 -0.11 13.49 17.78
CA ARG A 188 0.34 14.71 18.46
C ARG A 188 1.44 14.40 19.47
N ALA A 189 1.22 13.44 20.38
CA ALA A 189 2.21 13.07 21.40
C ALA A 189 3.54 12.63 20.78
N VAL A 190 3.52 11.72 19.79
CA VAL A 190 4.73 11.22 19.11
C VAL A 190 5.51 12.33 18.42
N VAL A 191 4.83 13.19 17.65
CA VAL A 191 5.49 14.28 16.91
C VAL A 191 6.06 15.32 17.86
N THR A 192 5.29 15.74 18.88
CA THR A 192 5.75 16.68 19.90
C THR A 192 6.97 16.14 20.66
N ALA A 193 6.92 14.89 21.13
CA ALA A 193 8.04 14.24 21.81
C ALA A 193 9.29 14.15 20.92
N SER A 194 9.12 13.79 19.64
CA SER A 194 10.22 13.65 18.69
C SER A 194 10.93 14.98 18.38
N ILE A 195 10.17 16.07 18.22
CA ILE A 195 10.75 17.39 17.93
C ILE A 195 11.40 17.95 19.20
N TYR A 196 10.80 17.72 20.37
CA TYR A 196 11.40 18.09 21.66
C TYR A 196 12.73 17.38 21.90
N ASP A 197 12.78 16.04 21.76
CA ASP A 197 14.01 15.23 21.84
C ASP A 197 15.12 15.82 20.97
N GLN A 198 14.82 16.05 19.69
CA GLN A 198 15.77 16.63 18.74
C GLN A 198 16.26 18.01 19.17
N GLU A 199 15.39 18.88 19.68
CA GLU A 199 15.74 20.25 20.06
C GLU A 199 16.57 20.31 21.36
N ILE A 200 16.17 19.56 22.41
CA ILE A 200 16.88 19.56 23.70
C ILE A 200 18.17 18.73 23.72
N ASN A 201 18.33 17.83 22.75
CA ASN A 201 19.50 16.94 22.64
C ASN A 201 20.39 17.24 21.42
N LYS A 202 20.08 18.25 20.60
CA LYS A 202 20.82 18.59 19.36
C LYS A 202 22.35 18.67 19.50
N ASP A 203 22.87 19.10 20.64
CA ASP A 203 24.30 19.30 20.88
C ASP A 203 24.98 18.11 21.61
N LYS A 204 24.24 17.04 21.93
CA LYS A 204 24.72 15.92 22.76
C LYS A 204 25.30 14.73 21.98
N GLY A 205 25.37 14.83 20.65
CA GLY A 205 25.86 13.78 19.75
C GLY A 205 24.75 12.89 19.15
N PRO A 206 25.10 11.84 18.39
CA PRO A 206 24.13 10.92 17.81
C PRO A 206 23.69 9.86 18.84
N MET A 207 22.39 9.80 19.11
CA MET A 207 21.74 8.70 19.83
C MET A 207 20.53 8.20 19.03
N PRO A 208 20.04 6.98 19.28
CA PRO A 208 18.69 6.59 18.88
C PRO A 208 17.65 7.58 19.42
N GLN A 209 16.50 7.67 18.75
CA GLN A 209 15.36 8.48 19.22
C GLN A 209 15.01 8.12 20.67
N PHE A 210 14.80 9.14 21.50
CA PHE A 210 14.55 9.04 22.94
C PHE A 210 15.68 8.38 23.75
N GLY A 211 16.86 8.17 23.17
CA GLY A 211 17.99 7.49 23.81
C GLY A 211 18.62 8.26 24.98
N TYR A 212 18.26 9.53 25.19
CA TYR A 212 18.67 10.32 26.35
C TYR A 212 17.73 10.17 27.56
N ILE A 213 16.61 9.45 27.44
CA ILE A 213 15.77 9.06 28.57
C ILE A 213 16.36 7.82 29.24
N SER A 214 16.64 7.92 30.54
CA SER A 214 17.20 6.80 31.30
C SER A 214 16.15 5.74 31.67
N GLU A 215 16.59 4.51 31.94
CA GLU A 215 15.70 3.46 32.46
C GLU A 215 15.02 3.86 33.77
N ASP A 216 15.67 4.70 34.59
CA ASP A 216 15.11 5.11 35.88
C ASP A 216 14.01 6.16 35.71
N GLN A 217 14.09 7.02 34.68
CA GLN A 217 12.96 7.89 34.28
C GLN A 217 11.78 7.07 33.75
N VAL A 218 12.04 6.00 33.00
CA VAL A 218 10.98 5.07 32.54
C VAL A 218 10.35 4.35 33.73
N LYS A 219 11.14 3.86 34.70
CA LYS A 219 10.62 3.27 35.96
C LYS A 219 9.80 4.29 36.76
N GLU A 220 10.25 5.53 36.85
CA GLU A 220 9.56 6.61 37.56
C GLU A 220 8.22 6.95 36.90
N PHE A 221 8.15 7.02 35.57
CA PHE A 221 6.90 7.18 34.82
C PHE A 221 5.87 6.09 35.18
N TRP A 222 6.29 4.83 35.27
CA TRP A 222 5.40 3.72 35.62
C TRP A 222 4.99 3.64 37.11
N ASN A 223 5.44 4.57 37.97
CA ASN A 223 4.94 4.66 39.34
C ASN A 223 3.51 5.24 39.41
N ASP A 224 3.08 6.02 38.41
CA ASP A 224 1.69 6.43 38.27
C ASP A 224 0.89 5.32 37.57
N THR A 225 -0.09 4.76 38.29
CA THR A 225 -0.89 3.64 37.80
C THR A 225 -1.91 4.04 36.73
N SER A 226 -2.16 5.33 36.52
CA SER A 226 -3.04 5.82 35.45
C SER A 226 -2.42 5.61 34.05
N HIS A 227 -1.09 5.66 33.93
CA HIS A 227 -0.38 5.46 32.67
C HIS A 227 -0.59 4.07 32.06
N GLU A 228 -0.92 3.05 32.86
CA GLU A 228 -1.29 1.72 32.32
C GLU A 228 -2.56 1.82 31.48
N ALA A 229 -3.58 2.55 31.95
CA ALA A 229 -4.83 2.72 31.21
C ALA A 229 -4.65 3.57 29.93
N GLU A 230 -3.70 4.51 29.94
CA GLU A 230 -3.33 5.29 28.75
C GLU A 230 -2.57 4.43 27.73
N PHE A 231 -1.64 3.61 28.20
CA PHE A 231 -0.92 2.65 27.36
C PHE A 231 -1.86 1.64 26.68
N GLN A 232 -2.85 1.10 27.41
CA GLN A 232 -3.83 0.20 26.80
C GLN A 232 -4.60 0.90 25.66
N LYS A 233 -5.06 2.15 25.83
CA LYS A 233 -5.69 2.91 24.74
C LYS A 233 -4.75 3.14 23.55
N PHE A 234 -3.48 3.44 23.82
CA PHE A 234 -2.46 3.68 22.79
C PHE A 234 -2.16 2.42 21.97
N ILE A 235 -2.03 1.25 22.62
CA ILE A 235 -1.74 0.00 21.91
C ILE A 235 -2.99 -0.55 21.20
N ASP A 236 -4.17 -0.43 21.81
CA ASP A 236 -5.45 -0.87 21.22
C ASP A 236 -5.79 -0.08 19.94
N SER A 237 -5.59 1.25 19.92
CA SER A 237 -5.84 2.05 18.71
C SER A 237 -4.92 1.61 17.57
N LYS A 238 -3.62 1.40 17.86
CA LYS A 238 -2.61 1.00 16.88
C LYS A 238 -2.86 -0.41 16.36
N LEU A 239 -3.13 -1.37 17.23
CA LEU A 239 -3.45 -2.75 16.84
C LEU A 239 -4.75 -2.81 16.02
N THR A 240 -5.78 -2.04 16.40
CA THR A 240 -7.04 -2.01 15.63
C THR A 240 -6.83 -1.43 14.24
N LEU A 241 -6.15 -0.29 14.12
CA LEU A 241 -5.85 0.32 12.81
C LEU A 241 -4.90 -0.55 11.95
N ALA A 242 -3.95 -1.25 12.57
CA ALA A 242 -3.07 -2.18 11.87
C ALA A 242 -3.82 -3.42 11.36
N ARG A 243 -4.78 -3.96 12.13
CA ARG A 243 -5.65 -5.07 11.73
C ARG A 243 -6.65 -4.65 10.64
N GLU A 244 -7.26 -3.47 10.74
CA GLU A 244 -8.14 -2.91 9.71
C GLU A 244 -7.43 -2.66 8.37
N SER A 245 -6.15 -2.25 8.41
CA SER A 245 -5.33 -2.03 7.22
C SER A 245 -4.62 -3.29 6.71
N GLY A 246 -4.83 -4.45 7.34
CA GLY A 246 -4.17 -5.71 6.98
C GLY A 246 -2.66 -5.75 7.26
N LYS A 247 -2.11 -4.74 7.93
CA LYS A 247 -0.70 -4.65 8.33
C LYS A 247 -0.35 -5.56 9.52
N PHE A 248 -1.36 -6.02 10.25
CA PHE A 248 -1.21 -6.97 11.35
C PHE A 248 -2.29 -8.06 11.24
N PRO A 249 -1.96 -9.36 11.41
CA PRO A 249 -2.96 -10.43 11.36
C PRO A 249 -4.03 -10.23 12.44
N LYS A 250 -5.29 -10.55 12.11
CA LYS A 250 -6.42 -10.38 13.05
C LYS A 250 -6.20 -11.18 14.34
N ASP A 251 -5.74 -12.41 14.19
CA ASP A 251 -5.59 -13.38 15.27
C ASP A 251 -4.16 -13.46 15.84
N LYS A 252 -3.23 -12.58 15.41
CA LYS A 252 -1.92 -12.45 16.07
C LYS A 252 -2.09 -11.61 17.34
N GLU A 253 -1.42 -12.02 18.41
CA GLU A 253 -1.16 -11.21 19.61
C GLU A 253 0.31 -10.75 19.63
N LEU A 254 0.61 -9.70 20.40
CA LEU A 254 1.99 -9.25 20.60
C LEU A 254 2.73 -10.22 21.52
N THR A 255 4.02 -10.48 21.28
CA THR A 255 4.85 -11.22 22.23
C THR A 255 5.14 -10.39 23.49
N GLU A 256 5.62 -11.03 24.56
CA GLU A 256 6.02 -10.31 25.78
C GLU A 256 7.13 -9.27 25.50
N GLU A 257 8.06 -9.56 24.58
CA GLU A 257 9.10 -8.62 24.14
C GLU A 257 8.54 -7.47 23.30
N GLU A 258 7.64 -7.77 22.35
CA GLU A 258 6.95 -6.73 21.55
C GLU A 258 6.15 -5.78 22.48
N LEU A 259 5.45 -6.33 23.48
CA LEU A 259 4.70 -5.55 24.48
C LEU A 259 5.61 -4.75 25.41
N LYS A 260 6.73 -5.34 25.86
CA LYS A 260 7.71 -4.66 26.70
C LYS A 260 8.36 -3.47 25.97
N GLN A 261 8.72 -3.65 24.69
CA GLN A 261 9.25 -2.55 23.88
C GLN A 261 8.18 -1.46 23.66
N ALA A 262 6.93 -1.84 23.37
CA ALA A 262 5.84 -0.88 23.24
C ALA A 262 5.61 -0.04 24.52
N LYS A 263 5.78 -0.64 25.72
CA LYS A 263 5.72 0.09 26.99
C LYS A 263 6.90 1.05 27.19
N ASP A 264 8.12 0.62 26.84
CA ASP A 264 9.32 1.47 26.90
C ASP A 264 9.20 2.67 25.95
N ASP A 265 8.79 2.42 24.69
CA ASP A 265 8.55 3.46 23.69
C ASP A 265 7.44 4.42 24.12
N PHE A 266 6.31 3.90 24.61
CA PHE A 266 5.20 4.72 25.10
C PHE A 266 5.62 5.64 26.25
N ALA A 267 6.30 5.11 27.27
CA ALA A 267 6.78 5.91 28.39
C ALA A 267 7.73 7.02 27.92
N LYS A 268 8.65 6.70 27.01
CA LYS A 268 9.58 7.66 26.42
C LYS A 268 8.89 8.77 25.63
N ILE A 269 7.89 8.41 24.81
CA ILE A 269 7.04 9.37 24.10
C ILE A 269 6.33 10.28 25.09
N MET A 270 5.69 9.72 26.12
CA MET A 270 4.88 10.50 27.06
C MET A 270 5.73 11.42 27.95
N ILE A 271 6.90 10.98 28.43
CA ILE A 271 7.85 11.81 29.18
C ILE A 271 8.21 13.07 28.38
N TYR A 272 8.68 12.92 27.13
CA TYR A 272 9.05 14.07 26.31
C TYR A 272 7.86 14.85 25.75
N ALA A 273 6.71 14.22 25.52
CA ALA A 273 5.48 14.95 25.16
C ALA A 273 5.00 15.86 26.30
N GLU A 274 5.13 15.43 27.56
CA GLU A 274 4.76 16.25 28.72
C GLU A 274 5.81 17.33 29.00
N GLU A 275 7.10 16.97 29.00
CA GLU A 275 8.19 17.96 29.12
C GLU A 275 8.08 19.06 28.05
N ALA A 276 7.68 18.72 26.82
CA ALA A 276 7.45 19.69 25.75
C ALA A 276 6.26 20.62 26.01
N LYS A 277 5.20 20.16 26.69
CA LYS A 277 4.07 21.05 27.09
C LYS A 277 4.50 22.02 28.18
N GLU A 278 5.31 21.57 29.13
CA GLU A 278 5.82 22.40 30.23
C GLU A 278 6.86 23.41 29.76
N LYS A 279 7.90 22.94 29.06
CA LYS A 279 9.14 23.67 28.75
C LYS A 279 9.22 24.17 27.29
N GLY A 280 8.35 23.70 26.40
CA GLY A 280 8.36 24.08 24.98
C GLY A 280 8.15 25.58 24.74
N ARG A 281 7.56 26.31 25.69
CA ARG A 281 7.48 27.78 25.66
C ARG A 281 8.86 28.45 25.74
N ASP A 282 9.79 27.86 26.50
CA ASP A 282 11.14 28.37 26.67
C ASP A 282 12.03 28.12 25.43
N LEU A 283 11.61 27.21 24.55
CA LEU A 283 12.26 26.93 23.25
C LEU A 283 11.87 27.92 22.14
N GLY A 284 10.92 28.83 22.41
CA GLY A 284 10.54 29.93 21.50
C GLY A 284 9.46 29.59 20.47
N GLU A 285 8.99 30.60 19.74
CA GLU A 285 7.86 30.47 18.81
C GLU A 285 8.15 29.53 17.62
N ASP A 286 9.39 29.52 17.11
CA ASP A 286 9.83 28.64 16.01
C ASP A 286 9.63 27.15 16.36
N PHE A 287 10.00 26.74 17.58
CA PHE A 287 9.79 25.38 18.06
C PHE A 287 8.30 25.03 18.08
N ASN A 288 7.48 25.91 18.66
CA ASN A 288 6.06 25.65 18.85
C ASN A 288 5.31 25.49 17.53
N ARG A 289 5.62 26.31 16.51
CA ARG A 289 4.99 26.13 15.19
C ARG A 289 5.60 24.99 14.38
N GLU A 290 6.87 24.65 14.55
CA GLU A 290 7.39 23.41 13.96
C GLU A 290 6.57 22.21 14.46
N VAL A 291 6.31 22.15 15.77
CA VAL A 291 5.44 21.13 16.37
C VAL A 291 4.02 21.21 15.80
N GLU A 292 3.37 22.38 15.78
CA GLU A 292 2.01 22.51 15.23
C GLU A 292 1.90 22.09 13.77
N LEU A 293 2.87 22.50 12.93
CA LEU A 293 2.88 22.21 11.50
C LEU A 293 3.09 20.72 11.23
N GLN A 294 4.07 20.11 11.87
CA GLN A 294 4.33 18.67 11.72
C GLN A 294 3.15 17.85 12.26
N VAL A 295 2.55 18.22 13.41
CA VAL A 295 1.33 17.58 13.92
C VAL A 295 0.19 17.72 12.91
N LYS A 296 -0.05 18.92 12.38
CA LYS A 296 -1.07 19.20 11.36
C LYS A 296 -0.88 18.33 10.12
N LEU A 297 0.34 18.21 9.61
CA LEU A 297 0.65 17.44 8.39
C LEU A 297 0.51 15.93 8.63
N GLN A 298 1.04 15.39 9.73
CA GLN A 298 0.91 13.97 10.08
C GLN A 298 -0.54 13.57 10.33
N GLN A 299 -1.31 14.41 11.05
CA GLN A 299 -2.75 14.22 11.22
C GLN A 299 -3.51 14.31 9.89
N ALA A 300 -3.10 15.20 8.97
CA ALA A 300 -3.71 15.30 7.65
C ALA A 300 -3.41 14.07 6.78
N GLN A 301 -2.18 13.55 6.79
CA GLN A 301 -1.80 12.31 6.11
C GLN A 301 -2.60 11.12 6.62
N PHE A 302 -2.75 10.98 7.95
CA PHE A 302 -3.56 9.95 8.56
C PHE A 302 -5.04 10.03 8.14
N LEU A 303 -5.66 11.21 8.27
CA LEU A 303 -7.05 11.42 7.90
C LEU A 303 -7.30 11.24 6.40
N ALA A 304 -6.43 11.76 5.54
CA ALA A 304 -6.55 11.59 4.10
C ALA A 304 -6.39 10.12 3.67
N GLY A 305 -5.46 9.38 4.28
CA GLY A 305 -5.32 7.93 4.06
C GLY A 305 -6.56 7.15 4.51
N ARG A 306 -7.11 7.44 5.69
CA ARG A 306 -8.34 6.83 6.20
C ARG A 306 -9.56 7.16 5.34
N TYR A 307 -9.71 8.42 4.92
CA TYR A 307 -10.79 8.87 4.04
C TYR A 307 -10.68 8.24 2.64
N ALA A 308 -9.47 8.10 2.12
CA ALA A 308 -9.22 7.41 0.87
C ALA A 308 -9.64 5.93 0.93
N GLN A 309 -9.31 5.24 2.02
CA GLN A 309 -9.69 3.84 2.26
C GLN A 309 -11.19 3.65 2.49
N LYS A 310 -11.82 4.47 3.35
CA LYS A 310 -13.21 4.30 3.80
C LYS A 310 -14.26 4.93 2.86
N VAL A 311 -13.92 5.99 2.14
CA VAL A 311 -14.90 6.83 1.43
C VAL A 311 -14.57 7.01 -0.05
N LEU A 312 -13.32 7.34 -0.40
CA LEU A 312 -12.97 7.57 -1.80
C LEU A 312 -12.97 6.27 -2.62
N ALA A 313 -12.57 5.15 -2.02
CA ALA A 313 -12.52 3.84 -2.68
C ALA A 313 -13.85 3.48 -3.38
N ASP A 314 -14.99 3.69 -2.72
CA ASP A 314 -16.31 3.43 -3.33
C ASP A 314 -16.70 4.52 -4.34
N LYS A 315 -16.38 5.80 -4.08
CA LYS A 315 -16.64 6.92 -5.03
C LYS A 315 -15.92 6.75 -6.37
N VAL A 316 -14.71 6.19 -6.38
CA VAL A 316 -13.90 5.97 -7.60
C VAL A 316 -14.14 4.61 -8.26
N LYS A 317 -15.07 3.81 -7.74
CA LYS A 317 -15.36 2.47 -8.27
C LYS A 317 -15.90 2.57 -9.71
N VAL A 318 -15.29 1.78 -10.59
CA VAL A 318 -15.71 1.64 -12.00
C VAL A 318 -16.39 0.30 -12.17
N THR A 319 -17.62 0.32 -12.68
CA THR A 319 -18.42 -0.87 -13.00
C THR A 319 -18.07 -1.38 -14.40
N ASP A 320 -18.45 -2.61 -14.70
CA ASP A 320 -18.27 -3.14 -16.06
C ASP A 320 -19.28 -2.52 -17.04
N GLU A 321 -20.39 -1.94 -16.53
CA GLU A 321 -21.32 -1.10 -17.29
C GLU A 321 -20.69 0.25 -17.69
N ASP A 322 -19.96 0.92 -16.77
CA ASP A 322 -19.20 2.13 -17.08
C ASP A 322 -18.21 1.87 -18.24
N VAL A 323 -17.49 0.73 -18.17
CA VAL A 323 -16.53 0.30 -19.19
C VAL A 323 -17.23 0.00 -20.52
N ALA A 324 -18.34 -0.74 -20.51
CA ALA A 324 -19.09 -1.07 -21.71
C ALA A 324 -19.67 0.18 -22.40
N LYS A 325 -20.20 1.13 -21.62
CA LYS A 325 -20.67 2.42 -22.11
C LYS A 325 -19.52 3.22 -22.75
N TYR A 326 -18.39 3.31 -22.06
CA TYR A 326 -17.22 4.03 -22.57
C TYR A 326 -16.72 3.45 -23.89
N ILE A 327 -16.60 2.11 -24.00
CA ILE A 327 -16.20 1.44 -25.25
C ILE A 327 -17.21 1.69 -26.39
N ALA A 328 -18.52 1.82 -26.07
CA ALA A 328 -19.53 2.15 -27.07
C ALA A 328 -19.45 3.62 -27.56
N GLU A 329 -18.96 4.53 -26.71
CA GLU A 329 -18.75 5.95 -27.03
C GLU A 329 -17.37 6.22 -27.67
N HIS A 330 -16.41 5.29 -27.53
CA HIS A 330 -15.03 5.39 -28.00
C HIS A 330 -14.63 4.27 -28.99
N PRO A 331 -14.85 4.46 -30.31
CA PRO A 331 -14.59 3.45 -31.35
C PRO A 331 -13.15 2.92 -31.39
N GLU A 332 -12.17 3.67 -30.89
CA GLU A 332 -10.77 3.23 -30.78
C GLU A 332 -10.57 2.01 -29.86
N TYR A 333 -11.55 1.72 -29.00
CA TYR A 333 -11.59 0.52 -28.15
C TYR A 333 -12.56 -0.57 -28.67
N ASP A 334 -13.26 -0.35 -29.79
CA ASP A 334 -14.22 -1.31 -30.33
C ASP A 334 -13.53 -2.59 -30.85
N THR A 335 -13.97 -3.74 -30.36
CA THR A 335 -13.40 -5.04 -30.72
C THR A 335 -14.18 -5.76 -31.84
N LYS A 336 -15.29 -5.19 -32.34
CA LYS A 336 -16.15 -5.83 -33.36
C LYS A 336 -15.40 -6.24 -34.64
N GLU A 337 -14.54 -5.37 -35.19
CA GLU A 337 -13.74 -5.72 -36.37
C GLU A 337 -12.75 -6.85 -36.10
N LYS A 338 -12.14 -6.85 -34.91
CA LYS A 338 -11.23 -7.90 -34.44
C LYS A 338 -11.97 -9.24 -34.30
N LYS A 339 -13.20 -9.22 -33.77
CA LYS A 339 -14.09 -10.39 -33.69
C LYS A 339 -14.44 -10.92 -35.08
N ALA A 340 -14.93 -10.07 -35.98
CA ALA A 340 -15.28 -10.46 -37.35
C ALA A 340 -14.08 -11.07 -38.11
N LYS A 341 -12.87 -10.51 -37.93
CA LYS A 341 -11.63 -11.08 -38.46
C LYS A 341 -11.34 -12.47 -37.88
N ALA A 342 -11.50 -12.66 -36.57
CA ALA A 342 -11.34 -13.96 -35.94
C ALA A 342 -12.38 -14.99 -36.42
N GLU A 343 -13.65 -14.59 -36.59
CA GLU A 343 -14.72 -15.45 -37.14
C GLU A 343 -14.43 -15.88 -38.59
N GLN A 344 -13.86 -14.98 -39.41
CA GLN A 344 -13.40 -15.30 -40.77
C GLN A 344 -12.27 -16.32 -40.77
N ILE A 345 -11.27 -16.19 -39.88
CA ILE A 345 -10.14 -17.13 -39.78
C ILE A 345 -10.61 -18.48 -39.22
N LEU A 346 -11.53 -18.50 -38.24
CA LEU A 346 -12.17 -19.72 -37.74
C LEU A 346 -12.87 -20.46 -38.88
N SER A 347 -13.62 -19.73 -39.72
CA SER A 347 -14.32 -20.31 -40.87
C SER A 347 -13.35 -20.93 -41.88
N ARG A 348 -12.20 -20.28 -42.15
CA ARG A 348 -11.12 -20.83 -43.01
C ARG A 348 -10.51 -22.10 -42.42
N ALA A 349 -10.22 -22.10 -41.11
CA ALA A 349 -9.67 -23.26 -40.41
C ALA A 349 -10.64 -24.45 -40.43
N LYS A 350 -11.94 -24.23 -40.16
CA LYS A 350 -12.99 -25.26 -40.23
C LYS A 350 -13.25 -25.75 -41.67
N ALA A 351 -12.94 -24.95 -42.69
CA ALA A 351 -12.98 -25.37 -44.10
C ALA A 351 -11.77 -26.24 -44.53
N GLY A 352 -10.84 -26.54 -43.62
CA GLY A 352 -9.70 -27.44 -43.87
C GLY A 352 -8.43 -26.73 -44.36
N GLU A 353 -8.34 -25.41 -44.25
CA GLU A 353 -7.08 -24.70 -44.48
C GLU A 353 -6.06 -25.03 -43.37
N ASP A 354 -4.77 -25.05 -43.71
CA ASP A 354 -3.70 -25.42 -42.80
C ASP A 354 -3.62 -24.46 -41.59
N PHE A 355 -3.94 -25.00 -40.41
CA PHE A 355 -4.00 -24.23 -39.17
C PHE A 355 -2.64 -23.59 -38.80
N ALA A 356 -1.52 -24.25 -39.08
CA ALA A 356 -0.20 -23.72 -38.76
C ALA A 356 0.15 -22.53 -39.66
N LYS A 357 -0.25 -22.55 -40.94
CA LYS A 357 -0.14 -21.39 -41.84
C LYS A 357 -1.03 -20.24 -41.39
N LEU A 358 -2.30 -20.51 -41.06
CA LEU A 358 -3.21 -19.48 -40.53
C LEU A 358 -2.68 -18.85 -39.23
N ALA A 359 -2.13 -19.65 -38.32
CA ALA A 359 -1.50 -19.14 -37.11
C ALA A 359 -0.27 -18.27 -37.42
N ASN A 360 0.58 -18.68 -38.36
CA ASN A 360 1.75 -17.93 -38.80
C ASN A 360 1.41 -16.61 -39.51
N GLU A 361 0.29 -16.55 -40.22
CA GLU A 361 -0.17 -15.36 -40.94
C GLU A 361 -0.93 -14.38 -40.03
N PHE A 362 -1.78 -14.88 -39.11
CA PHE A 362 -2.76 -14.06 -38.40
C PHE A 362 -2.58 -13.98 -36.87
N SER A 363 -1.87 -14.92 -36.24
CA SER A 363 -1.76 -14.89 -34.77
C SER A 363 -0.87 -13.75 -34.30
N GLN A 364 -1.45 -12.91 -33.44
CA GLN A 364 -0.77 -11.80 -32.77
C GLN A 364 -0.15 -12.22 -31.43
N ASP A 365 -0.29 -13.49 -31.03
CA ASP A 365 0.39 -14.05 -29.87
C ASP A 365 1.93 -14.04 -30.06
N PRO A 366 2.71 -13.42 -29.15
CA PRO A 366 4.17 -13.50 -29.16
C PRO A 366 4.72 -14.93 -29.07
N GLY A 367 4.02 -15.86 -28.40
CA GLY A 367 4.43 -17.27 -28.26
C GLY A 367 4.47 -18.06 -29.57
N ASN A 368 3.77 -17.58 -30.61
CA ASN A 368 3.89 -18.10 -31.98
C ASN A 368 5.30 -17.93 -32.58
N LYS A 369 6.20 -17.16 -31.94
CA LYS A 369 7.61 -17.06 -32.32
C LYS A 369 8.50 -17.75 -31.29
N SER A 370 9.50 -18.48 -31.75
CA SER A 370 10.56 -19.03 -30.90
C SER A 370 11.46 -17.89 -30.35
N PRO A 371 12.34 -18.16 -29.37
CA PRO A 371 13.40 -17.23 -28.98
C PRO A 371 14.37 -16.86 -30.12
N SER A 372 14.48 -17.67 -31.18
CA SER A 372 15.21 -17.36 -32.42
C SER A 372 14.39 -16.57 -33.45
N GLY A 373 13.11 -16.28 -33.17
CA GLY A 373 12.18 -15.56 -34.06
C GLY A 373 11.45 -16.43 -35.07
N GLU A 374 11.62 -17.75 -35.03
CA GLU A 374 11.00 -18.70 -35.97
C GLU A 374 9.52 -18.92 -35.65
N LEU A 375 8.68 -18.95 -36.70
CA LEU A 375 7.23 -19.11 -36.56
C LEU A 375 6.84 -20.58 -36.29
N GLN A 376 6.08 -20.82 -35.22
CA GLN A 376 5.81 -22.15 -34.67
C GLN A 376 4.46 -22.76 -35.11
N GLY A 377 3.62 -22.01 -35.81
CA GLY A 377 2.27 -22.43 -36.20
C GLY A 377 1.28 -22.43 -35.05
N GLY A 378 1.48 -21.54 -34.07
CA GLY A 378 0.63 -21.35 -32.89
C GLY A 378 0.67 -22.49 -31.88
N ILE A 379 1.63 -23.42 -31.98
CA ILE A 379 1.71 -24.61 -31.12
C ILE A 379 2.28 -24.28 -29.75
N TYR A 380 1.56 -24.73 -28.72
CA TYR A 380 2.07 -24.98 -27.39
C TYR A 380 2.08 -26.49 -27.16
N LYS A 381 3.18 -27.01 -26.61
CA LYS A 381 3.40 -28.45 -26.41
C LYS A 381 3.50 -28.79 -24.94
N ASP A 382 3.01 -29.98 -24.61
CA ASP A 382 3.08 -30.61 -23.29
C ASP A 382 2.61 -29.66 -22.16
N VAL A 383 1.63 -28.81 -22.45
CA VAL A 383 1.12 -27.76 -21.55
C VAL A 383 0.50 -28.41 -20.33
N PRO A 384 1.03 -28.20 -19.11
CA PRO A 384 0.43 -28.71 -17.88
C PRO A 384 -0.93 -28.04 -17.63
N LYS A 385 -1.90 -28.83 -17.17
CA LYS A 385 -3.20 -28.31 -16.72
C LYS A 385 -3.01 -27.24 -15.64
N GLY A 386 -3.77 -26.15 -15.75
CA GLY A 386 -3.70 -24.97 -14.87
C GLY A 386 -2.68 -23.90 -15.28
N GLN A 387 -1.98 -24.06 -16.41
CA GLN A 387 -0.99 -23.08 -16.91
C GLN A 387 -1.58 -22.03 -17.87
N MET A 388 -2.79 -22.27 -18.40
CA MET A 388 -3.47 -21.37 -19.34
C MET A 388 -4.67 -20.67 -18.68
N MET A 389 -5.15 -19.57 -19.27
CA MET A 389 -6.35 -18.87 -18.80
C MET A 389 -7.55 -19.85 -18.73
N PRO A 390 -8.37 -19.83 -17.66
CA PRO A 390 -9.41 -20.85 -17.44
C PRO A 390 -10.35 -21.08 -18.63
N ALA A 391 -10.81 -20.01 -19.30
CA ALA A 391 -11.67 -20.12 -20.48
C ALA A 391 -10.98 -20.79 -21.68
N PHE A 392 -9.69 -20.51 -21.89
CA PHE A 392 -8.88 -21.13 -22.94
C PHE A 392 -8.66 -22.62 -22.65
N GLU A 393 -8.26 -22.96 -21.42
CA GLU A 393 -7.99 -24.34 -21.02
C GLU A 393 -9.25 -25.21 -21.07
N GLN A 394 -10.38 -24.71 -20.54
CA GLN A 394 -11.65 -25.42 -20.58
C GLN A 394 -12.08 -25.71 -22.02
N ALA A 395 -11.96 -24.74 -22.92
CA ALA A 395 -12.28 -24.93 -24.32
C ALA A 395 -11.31 -25.90 -25.01
N ALA A 396 -10.00 -25.81 -24.78
CA ALA A 396 -9.02 -26.73 -25.35
C ALA A 396 -9.22 -28.19 -24.88
N LEU A 397 -9.49 -28.39 -23.58
CA LEU A 397 -9.69 -29.72 -23.00
C LEU A 397 -11.06 -30.33 -23.30
N ALA A 398 -12.06 -29.54 -23.71
CA ALA A 398 -13.34 -30.04 -24.19
C ALA A 398 -13.26 -30.73 -25.56
N LEU A 399 -12.19 -30.50 -26.33
CA LEU A 399 -12.02 -31.01 -27.69
C LEU A 399 -11.47 -32.45 -27.74
N GLU A 400 -11.72 -33.13 -28.85
CA GLU A 400 -11.02 -34.34 -29.27
C GLU A 400 -9.69 -34.03 -29.98
N SER A 401 -8.76 -34.99 -30.00
CA SER A 401 -7.46 -34.81 -30.65
C SER A 401 -7.61 -34.54 -32.15
N GLY A 402 -7.07 -33.42 -32.62
CA GLY A 402 -7.20 -32.92 -33.99
C GLY A 402 -8.38 -31.97 -34.22
N GLN A 403 -9.33 -31.86 -33.29
CA GLN A 403 -10.53 -31.04 -33.43
C GLN A 403 -10.23 -29.53 -33.22
N ILE A 404 -10.97 -28.69 -33.96
CA ILE A 404 -11.00 -27.23 -33.82
C ILE A 404 -12.24 -26.85 -33.01
N ALA A 405 -12.13 -25.88 -32.10
CA ALA A 405 -13.26 -25.36 -31.34
C ALA A 405 -14.37 -24.83 -32.25
N ASP A 406 -15.63 -25.08 -31.87
CA ASP A 406 -16.75 -24.72 -32.75
C ASP A 406 -16.97 -23.22 -32.89
N ASN A 407 -16.66 -22.48 -31.82
CA ASN A 407 -16.82 -21.03 -31.67
C ASN A 407 -15.48 -20.40 -31.26
N LEU A 408 -15.38 -19.07 -31.37
CA LEU A 408 -14.30 -18.30 -30.77
C LEU A 408 -14.33 -18.41 -29.24
N VAL A 409 -13.15 -18.43 -28.63
CA VAL A 409 -12.98 -18.39 -27.18
C VAL A 409 -12.47 -17.01 -26.81
N GLU A 410 -13.23 -16.28 -26.00
CA GLU A 410 -12.89 -14.92 -25.57
C GLU A 410 -12.14 -14.93 -24.23
N THR A 411 -11.07 -14.15 -24.17
CA THR A 411 -10.29 -13.89 -22.95
C THR A 411 -9.94 -12.39 -22.87
N PRO A 412 -9.42 -11.88 -21.75
CA PRO A 412 -8.94 -10.49 -21.67
C PRO A 412 -7.88 -10.13 -22.73
N TYR A 413 -7.15 -11.10 -23.27
CA TYR A 413 -6.17 -10.87 -24.34
C TYR A 413 -6.81 -10.77 -25.74
N GLY A 414 -8.01 -11.30 -25.94
CA GLY A 414 -8.74 -11.25 -27.20
C GLY A 414 -9.42 -12.55 -27.61
N TYR A 415 -9.60 -12.69 -28.92
CA TYR A 415 -10.32 -13.81 -29.53
C TYR A 415 -9.34 -14.93 -29.92
N HIS A 416 -9.56 -16.11 -29.34
CA HIS A 416 -8.78 -17.30 -29.61
C HIS A 416 -9.55 -18.26 -30.52
N ILE A 417 -8.86 -18.74 -31.55
CA ILE A 417 -9.26 -19.91 -32.35
C ILE A 417 -8.40 -21.06 -31.84
N ILE A 418 -8.99 -22.13 -31.34
CA ILE A 418 -8.28 -23.21 -30.65
C ILE A 418 -8.40 -24.51 -31.44
N LYS A 419 -7.29 -25.25 -31.58
CA LYS A 419 -7.26 -26.63 -32.06
C LYS A 419 -6.46 -27.48 -31.08
N LEU A 420 -7.07 -28.55 -30.56
CA LEU A 420 -6.33 -29.54 -29.76
C LEU A 420 -5.57 -30.47 -30.71
N GLU A 421 -4.29 -30.75 -30.45
CA GLU A 421 -3.50 -31.73 -31.22
C GLU A 421 -3.49 -33.09 -30.52
N LYS A 422 -3.17 -33.12 -29.21
CA LYS A 422 -3.24 -34.32 -28.36
C LYS A 422 -3.42 -33.97 -26.88
N LYS A 423 -3.93 -34.93 -26.11
CA LYS A 423 -3.82 -34.97 -24.63
C LYS A 423 -2.71 -35.95 -24.24
N GLY A 424 -2.13 -35.76 -23.06
CA GLY A 424 -1.05 -36.59 -22.52
C GLY A 424 -0.94 -36.50 -21.00
N GLU A 425 0.14 -37.06 -20.48
CA GLU A 425 0.53 -37.00 -19.08
C GLU A 425 1.94 -36.44 -18.97
N GLY A 426 2.23 -35.71 -17.90
CA GLY A 426 3.51 -35.08 -17.66
C GLY A 426 3.64 -34.65 -16.20
N LYS A 427 4.37 -33.55 -15.96
CA LYS A 427 4.58 -33.00 -14.62
C LYS A 427 4.23 -31.53 -14.57
N ASP A 428 3.71 -31.08 -13.43
CA ASP A 428 3.50 -29.67 -13.14
C ASP A 428 4.81 -28.95 -12.78
N ALA A 429 4.73 -27.66 -12.45
CA ALA A 429 5.89 -26.86 -12.04
C ALA A 429 6.57 -27.36 -10.74
N ASN A 430 5.88 -28.18 -9.94
CA ASN A 430 6.39 -28.79 -8.71
C ASN A 430 6.90 -30.22 -8.92
N GLY A 431 6.87 -30.73 -10.16
CA GLY A 431 7.26 -32.10 -10.49
C GLY A 431 6.21 -33.18 -10.21
N GLN A 432 4.98 -32.81 -9.81
CA GLN A 432 3.88 -33.73 -9.54
C GLN A 432 3.23 -34.20 -10.86
N PRO A 433 2.78 -35.46 -10.97
CA PRO A 433 2.07 -35.96 -12.15
C PRO A 433 0.82 -35.13 -12.45
N THR A 434 0.66 -34.72 -13.71
CA THR A 434 -0.49 -33.94 -14.17
C THR A 434 -0.86 -34.27 -15.61
N GLN A 435 -2.09 -33.96 -16.01
CA GLN A 435 -2.51 -34.03 -17.40
C GLN A 435 -1.82 -32.91 -18.20
N THR A 436 -1.29 -33.26 -19.36
CA THR A 436 -0.73 -32.30 -20.33
C THR A 436 -1.52 -32.29 -21.63
N TYR A 437 -1.35 -31.26 -22.45
CA TYR A 437 -1.95 -31.18 -23.78
C TYR A 437 -1.08 -30.40 -24.77
N ASP A 438 -1.10 -30.82 -26.04
CA ASP A 438 -0.60 -30.01 -27.16
C ASP A 438 -1.78 -29.30 -27.80
N VAL A 439 -1.67 -27.99 -27.95
CA VAL A 439 -2.72 -27.13 -28.48
C VAL A 439 -2.14 -26.13 -29.46
N ARG A 440 -2.80 -25.94 -30.61
CA ARG A 440 -2.56 -24.78 -31.47
C ARG A 440 -3.60 -23.71 -31.21
N HIS A 441 -3.19 -22.45 -31.26
CA HIS A 441 -4.16 -21.37 -31.32
C HIS A 441 -3.75 -20.23 -32.24
N ILE A 442 -4.74 -19.41 -32.59
CA ILE A 442 -4.59 -18.13 -33.27
C ILE A 442 -5.23 -17.09 -32.36
N LEU A 443 -4.47 -16.09 -31.93
CA LEU A 443 -4.96 -14.98 -31.12
C LEU A 443 -5.10 -13.72 -31.98
N ILE A 444 -6.30 -13.13 -32.01
CA ILE A 444 -6.53 -11.77 -32.49
C ILE A 444 -6.68 -10.87 -31.25
N THR A 445 -5.70 -10.00 -31.00
CA THR A 445 -5.58 -9.33 -29.70
C THR A 445 -6.56 -8.17 -29.53
N THR A 446 -7.29 -8.15 -28.42
CA THR A 446 -8.11 -7.02 -27.94
C THR A 446 -7.39 -6.25 -26.82
N THR A 447 -6.06 -6.29 -26.86
CA THR A 447 -5.19 -5.49 -26.00
C THR A 447 -4.93 -4.11 -26.61
N VAL A 448 -4.51 -3.18 -25.75
CA VAL A 448 -3.97 -1.86 -26.09
C VAL A 448 -2.62 -1.66 -25.41
N LYS A 449 -1.80 -0.81 -26.02
CA LYS A 449 -0.50 -0.43 -25.49
C LYS A 449 -0.61 0.93 -24.81
N ASP A 450 -0.15 1.02 -23.57
CA ASP A 450 -0.12 2.27 -22.82
C ASP A 450 0.78 3.30 -23.54
N PRO A 451 0.25 4.44 -24.01
CA PRO A 451 1.05 5.45 -24.70
C PRO A 451 2.05 6.15 -23.77
N THR A 452 1.81 6.15 -22.46
CA THR A 452 2.73 6.70 -21.45
C THR A 452 3.87 5.75 -21.11
N ASN A 453 3.70 4.45 -21.43
CA ASN A 453 4.75 3.44 -21.30
C ASN A 453 4.95 2.64 -22.61
N PRO A 454 5.66 3.20 -23.61
CA PRO A 454 5.93 2.52 -24.88
C PRO A 454 6.78 1.24 -24.79
N MET A 455 7.36 0.94 -23.62
CA MET A 455 8.07 -0.31 -23.32
C MET A 455 7.24 -1.27 -22.45
N GLY A 456 6.02 -0.87 -22.08
CA GLY A 456 5.09 -1.65 -21.28
C GLY A 456 4.52 -2.84 -22.05
N ARG A 457 4.06 -3.83 -21.28
CA ARG A 457 3.23 -4.94 -21.80
C ARG A 457 1.90 -4.37 -22.31
N GLU A 458 1.36 -4.97 -23.36
CA GLU A 458 -0.01 -4.69 -23.76
C GLU A 458 -0.99 -5.20 -22.69
N ILE A 459 -2.06 -4.44 -22.46
CA ILE A 459 -3.08 -4.72 -21.45
C ILE A 459 -4.45 -4.89 -22.11
N PRO A 460 -5.37 -5.71 -21.57
CA PRO A 460 -6.75 -5.81 -22.04
C PRO A 460 -7.40 -4.44 -22.22
N VAL A 461 -8.16 -4.24 -23.30
CA VAL A 461 -8.94 -3.00 -23.51
C VAL A 461 -9.83 -2.69 -22.31
N THR A 462 -10.52 -3.69 -21.76
CA THR A 462 -11.38 -3.54 -20.59
C THR A 462 -10.62 -3.08 -19.35
N GLU A 463 -9.42 -3.62 -19.09
CA GLU A 463 -8.57 -3.17 -17.99
C GLU A 463 -8.03 -1.76 -18.21
N SER A 464 -7.64 -1.41 -19.45
CA SER A 464 -7.16 -0.08 -19.81
C SER A 464 -8.25 0.99 -19.65
N VAL A 465 -9.45 0.73 -20.15
CA VAL A 465 -10.61 1.63 -19.99
C VAL A 465 -11.00 1.73 -18.52
N LYS A 466 -11.03 0.62 -17.78
CA LYS A 466 -11.33 0.62 -16.33
C LYS A 466 -10.31 1.42 -15.52
N ALA A 467 -9.03 1.35 -15.89
CA ALA A 467 -7.97 2.15 -15.28
C ALA A 467 -8.15 3.65 -15.56
N LYS A 468 -8.40 4.01 -16.82
CA LYS A 468 -8.62 5.39 -17.26
C LYS A 468 -9.84 6.03 -16.58
N LEU A 469 -10.97 5.31 -16.57
CA LEU A 469 -12.19 5.76 -15.89
C LEU A 469 -12.00 5.92 -14.38
N ALA A 470 -11.18 5.08 -13.74
CA ALA A 470 -10.88 5.20 -12.32
C ALA A 470 -10.02 6.45 -12.02
N GLU A 471 -9.04 6.74 -12.88
CA GLU A 471 -8.23 7.97 -12.81
C GLU A 471 -9.08 9.23 -13.05
N GLU A 472 -9.95 9.22 -14.06
CA GLU A 472 -10.87 10.32 -14.36
C GLU A 472 -11.87 10.57 -13.21
N LYS A 473 -12.51 9.51 -12.68
CA LYS A 473 -13.38 9.60 -11.48
C LYS A 473 -12.60 10.09 -10.25
N GLN A 474 -11.41 9.56 -10.01
CA GLN A 474 -10.57 9.99 -8.88
C GLN A 474 -10.23 11.48 -8.98
N LYS A 475 -9.83 11.94 -10.17
CA LYS A 475 -9.53 13.36 -10.39
C LYS A 475 -10.76 14.23 -10.13
N GLN A 476 -11.93 13.87 -10.69
CA GLN A 476 -13.18 14.63 -10.47
C GLN A 476 -13.53 14.75 -8.99
N VAL A 477 -13.43 13.66 -8.23
CA VAL A 477 -13.71 13.65 -6.78
C VAL A 477 -12.69 14.48 -5.99
N LEU A 478 -11.41 14.48 -6.40
CA LEU A 478 -10.37 15.31 -5.77
C LEU A 478 -10.56 16.79 -6.10
N ASP A 479 -10.86 17.13 -7.36
CA ASP A 479 -11.14 18.51 -7.81
C ASP A 479 -12.36 19.08 -7.05
N GLU A 480 -13.43 18.29 -6.86
CA GLU A 480 -14.59 18.65 -6.04
C GLU A 480 -14.22 18.87 -4.57
N ILE A 481 -13.42 17.99 -3.98
CA ILE A 481 -12.96 18.13 -2.60
C ILE A 481 -12.13 19.40 -2.42
N VAL A 482 -11.20 19.69 -3.34
CA VAL A 482 -10.37 20.91 -3.29
C VAL A 482 -11.25 22.17 -3.44
N ALA A 483 -12.21 22.17 -4.37
CA ALA A 483 -13.14 23.28 -4.54
C ALA A 483 -14.00 23.55 -3.28
N ASN A 484 -14.45 22.49 -2.59
CA ASN A 484 -15.26 22.57 -1.37
C ASN A 484 -14.43 22.81 -0.10
N ASN A 485 -13.10 22.73 -0.17
CA ASN A 485 -12.18 22.89 0.96
C ASN A 485 -10.98 23.75 0.53
N PRO A 486 -11.16 25.08 0.34
CA PRO A 486 -10.09 25.96 -0.09
C PRO A 486 -8.94 25.96 0.93
N VAL A 487 -7.74 25.63 0.43
CA VAL A 487 -6.48 25.68 1.17
C VAL A 487 -5.50 26.54 0.39
N GLU A 488 -5.00 27.60 1.01
CA GLU A 488 -3.91 28.43 0.51
C GLU A 488 -2.56 27.78 0.85
N VAL A 489 -1.74 27.49 -0.15
CA VAL A 489 -0.33 27.10 0.05
C VAL A 489 0.54 28.03 -0.75
N ALA A 490 1.57 28.60 -0.12
CA ALA A 490 2.51 29.48 -0.80
C ALA A 490 3.22 28.76 -1.96
N GLU A 491 3.23 29.37 -3.15
CA GLU A 491 4.02 28.90 -4.31
C GLU A 491 5.38 29.64 -4.40
N ASP A 492 5.50 30.80 -3.75
CA ASP A 492 6.62 31.75 -3.83
C ASP A 492 7.69 31.55 -2.73
N PHE A 493 7.87 30.31 -2.27
CA PHE A 493 8.82 29.98 -1.22
C PHE A 493 10.28 29.86 -1.70
N THR A 494 11.20 30.25 -0.82
CA THR A 494 12.63 29.94 -0.96
C THR A 494 12.86 28.47 -0.62
N VAL A 495 13.66 27.77 -1.44
CA VAL A 495 14.05 26.39 -1.15
C VAL A 495 15.32 26.42 -0.31
N PRO A 496 15.37 25.72 0.85
CA PRO A 496 16.59 25.59 1.65
C PRO A 496 17.77 25.11 0.81
N GLN A 497 18.92 25.77 0.94
CA GLN A 497 20.15 25.32 0.31
C GLN A 497 20.84 24.30 1.23
N PRO A 498 21.20 23.10 0.74
CA PRO A 498 21.91 22.12 1.56
C PRO A 498 23.28 22.67 2.00
N SER A 499 23.69 22.38 3.23
CA SER A 499 24.98 22.83 3.73
C SER A 499 26.14 22.10 3.03
N GLN A 500 27.36 22.65 3.12
CA GLN A 500 28.54 21.93 2.62
C GLN A 500 28.76 20.60 3.36
N GLU A 501 28.34 20.49 4.62
CA GLU A 501 28.45 19.27 5.39
C GLU A 501 27.47 18.20 4.88
N ASP A 502 26.21 18.57 4.62
CA ASP A 502 25.20 17.66 4.04
C ASP A 502 25.65 17.13 2.67
N LEU A 503 26.21 18.01 1.84
CA LEU A 503 26.76 17.64 0.53
C LEU A 503 27.97 16.70 0.65
N GLN A 504 28.82 16.86 1.66
CA GLN A 504 29.95 15.95 1.93
C GLN A 504 29.48 14.60 2.47
N GLN A 505 28.56 14.58 3.43
CA GLN A 505 27.98 13.34 3.97
C GLN A 505 27.26 12.55 2.88
N MET A 506 26.48 13.21 2.02
CA MET A 506 25.83 12.59 0.86
C MET A 506 26.85 12.01 -0.13
N GLN A 507 27.95 12.73 -0.44
CA GLN A 507 29.01 12.20 -1.29
C GLN A 507 29.68 10.95 -0.70
N GLN A 508 29.90 10.91 0.62
CA GLN A 508 30.44 9.74 1.30
C GLN A 508 29.47 8.55 1.26
N GLN A 509 28.18 8.77 1.51
CA GLN A 509 27.16 7.72 1.40
C GLN A 509 27.07 7.14 -0.02
N MET A 510 27.07 7.99 -1.05
CA MET A 510 27.08 7.52 -2.45
C MET A 510 28.33 6.70 -2.77
N GLN A 511 29.51 7.10 -2.28
CA GLN A 511 30.75 6.32 -2.47
C GLN A 511 30.71 4.96 -1.77
N GLN A 512 30.12 4.88 -0.57
CA GLN A 512 29.95 3.63 0.18
C GLN A 512 28.93 2.68 -0.49
N GLN A 513 27.91 3.22 -1.14
CA GLN A 513 26.90 2.43 -1.86
C GLN A 513 27.33 2.04 -3.29
N MET A 514 28.39 2.62 -3.84
CA MET A 514 28.91 2.19 -5.14
C MET A 514 29.55 0.80 -5.06
N PRO A 515 29.16 -0.16 -5.93
CA PRO A 515 29.75 -1.49 -5.95
C PRO A 515 31.24 -1.39 -6.27
N SER A 516 32.07 -2.25 -5.68
CA SER A 516 33.54 -2.14 -5.69
C SER A 516 34.21 -2.12 -7.07
N ARG A 517 33.48 -2.44 -8.15
CA ARG A 517 33.94 -2.31 -9.55
C ARG A 517 33.80 -0.89 -10.13
N MET A 518 33.10 0.02 -9.45
CA MET A 518 32.88 1.42 -9.85
C MET A 518 33.54 2.43 -8.91
N GLN A 519 34.13 1.97 -7.81
CA GLN A 519 34.95 2.83 -6.96
C GLN A 519 36.25 3.18 -7.71
N PRO A 520 36.69 4.46 -7.73
CA PRO A 520 37.99 4.80 -8.28
C PRO A 520 39.09 4.09 -7.47
N PRO A 521 40.19 3.64 -8.10
CA PRO A 521 41.27 3.00 -7.37
C PRO A 521 41.82 3.98 -6.31
N PRO A 522 42.23 3.50 -5.13
CA PRO A 522 42.86 4.36 -4.13
C PRO A 522 44.11 5.01 -4.74
N ALA A 523 44.37 6.26 -4.36
CA ALA A 523 45.55 7.01 -4.81
C ALA A 523 46.83 6.46 -4.16
N GLY A 524 47.26 5.27 -4.62
CA GLY A 524 48.59 4.72 -4.40
C GLY A 524 49.57 5.24 -5.45
N ASP A 525 50.83 5.37 -5.04
CA ASP A 525 51.87 6.07 -5.79
C ASP A 525 51.99 5.63 -7.26
N ILE A 526 51.82 6.59 -8.17
CA ILE A 526 52.14 6.41 -9.59
C ILE A 526 53.66 6.48 -9.72
N GLU A 527 54.35 5.33 -9.63
CA GLU A 527 55.71 5.24 -10.14
C GLU A 527 55.72 5.60 -11.64
N PRO A 528 56.59 6.53 -12.08
CA PRO A 528 56.66 6.90 -13.50
C PRO A 528 57.15 5.71 -14.33
N PRO A 529 56.62 5.51 -15.55
CA PRO A 529 56.89 4.31 -16.34
C PRO A 529 58.37 4.21 -16.72
N ASN A 530 58.99 3.11 -16.31
CA ASN A 530 60.40 2.81 -16.57
C ASN A 530 60.68 2.74 -18.09
N SER A 531 61.48 3.68 -18.58
CA SER A 531 61.80 3.83 -20.00
C SER A 531 62.74 2.73 -20.51
N GLN A 532 62.18 1.66 -21.07
CA GLN A 532 62.95 0.67 -21.84
C GLN A 532 63.01 1.06 -23.32
N GLU A 533 64.23 1.24 -23.83
CA GLU A 533 64.49 1.61 -25.23
C GLU A 533 64.04 0.52 -26.22
N PRO A 534 63.57 0.90 -27.43
CA PRO A 534 63.11 -0.06 -28.43
C PRO A 534 64.28 -0.83 -29.08
N LYS A 535 64.28 -2.15 -28.94
CA LYS A 535 65.21 -3.04 -29.66
C LYS A 535 64.95 -2.96 -31.18
N LYS A 536 65.98 -2.56 -31.94
CA LYS A 536 65.96 -2.58 -33.41
C LYS A 536 65.80 -4.01 -33.95
N PRO A 537 65.03 -4.21 -35.05
CA PRO A 537 64.97 -5.49 -35.74
C PRO A 537 66.25 -5.75 -36.56
N GLN A 538 66.74 -6.99 -36.54
CA GLN A 538 67.75 -7.47 -37.50
C GLN A 538 67.08 -8.20 -38.69
N PRO A 539 67.72 -8.23 -39.88
CA PRO A 539 67.05 -8.50 -41.14
C PRO A 539 66.86 -9.99 -41.46
N ARG A 540 65.95 -10.25 -42.41
CA ARG A 540 65.61 -11.60 -42.90
C ARG A 540 66.74 -12.24 -43.71
N GLN A 541 66.86 -13.56 -43.58
CA GLN A 541 66.93 -14.49 -44.71
C GLN A 541 65.80 -15.51 -44.55
#